data_AF-A0A2E0JZY9-F1
#
_entry.id   AF-A0A2E0JZY9-F1
#
_cell.length_a   1.000
_cell.length_b   1.000
_cell.length_c   1.000
_cell.angle_alpha   90.00
_cell.angle_beta   90.00
_cell.angle_gamma   90.00
#
_symmetry.space_group_name_H-M   'P 1'
#
loop_
_entity.id
_entity.type
_entity.pdbx_description
1 polymer ?
#
loop_
_entity_poly.entity_id
_entity_poly.type
_entity_poly.pdbx_seq_one_letter_code
_entity_poly.pdbx_strand_id
1 'polypeptide(L)'
;MKCNVKLTSRYLIKPNIKHHHLERIEEVLRLRGLGYQNKQIAEIFNQRGWKKWVGNPTYNRLDIGMMVLKWRKRQTLNTYQLEMDE
;
A
#
# COMPACT_ATOMS: atom_id res chain seq x y z
N MET A 1 -15.97 19.88 -31.21
CA MET A 1 -14.79 20.22 -30.38
C MET A 1 -14.02 18.95 -30.09
N LYS A 2 -12.73 18.87 -30.46
CA LYS A 2 -11.84 17.74 -30.13
C LYS A 2 -10.90 18.18 -29.01
N CYS A 3 -11.11 17.69 -27.79
CA CYS A 3 -10.17 17.90 -26.69
C CYS A 3 -8.94 17.01 -26.89
N ASN A 4 -7.80 17.64 -27.17
CA ASN A 4 -6.48 17.01 -27.11
C ASN A 4 -6.05 16.97 -25.64
N VAL A 5 -6.33 15.86 -24.95
CA VAL A 5 -5.84 15.66 -23.58
C VAL A 5 -4.38 15.20 -23.67
N LYS A 6 -3.45 16.15 -23.56
CA LYS A 6 -2.06 15.84 -23.23
C LYS A 6 -2.03 15.28 -21.81
N LEU A 7 -1.94 13.95 -21.69
CA LEU A 7 -1.62 13.26 -20.44
C LEU A 7 -0.22 13.66 -19.98
N THR A 8 -0.09 14.81 -19.32
CA THR A 8 1.10 15.09 -18.53
C THR A 8 0.97 14.27 -17.26
N SER A 9 1.67 13.13 -17.23
CA SER A 9 1.96 12.35 -16.03
C SER A 9 2.74 13.23 -15.05
N ARG A 10 2.04 14.12 -14.34
CA ARG A 10 2.58 14.89 -13.24
C ARG A 10 2.28 14.11 -11.97
N TYR A 11 3.28 13.35 -11.55
CA TYR A 11 3.56 12.99 -10.17
C TYR A 11 2.31 12.92 -9.27
N LEU A 12 1.65 11.77 -9.28
CA LEU A 12 0.91 11.31 -8.09
C LEU A 12 1.85 11.53 -6.92
N ILE A 13 1.53 12.50 -6.06
CA ILE A 13 2.24 12.81 -4.84
C ILE A 13 2.29 11.49 -4.07
N LYS A 14 3.40 10.75 -4.21
CA LYS A 14 3.64 9.57 -3.40
C LYS A 14 3.69 10.13 -1.98
N PRO A 15 2.71 9.81 -1.11
CA PRO A 15 2.82 10.21 0.28
C PRO A 15 4.20 9.74 0.75
N ASN A 16 4.88 10.55 1.56
CA ASN A 16 6.27 10.38 2.01
C ASN A 16 6.43 9.09 2.85
N ILE A 17 6.20 7.96 2.21
CA ILE A 17 6.30 6.60 2.70
C ILE A 17 7.68 6.20 2.25
N LYS A 18 8.58 6.00 3.22
CA LYS A 18 9.91 5.43 2.96
C LYS A 18 9.76 4.26 1.99
N HIS A 19 10.55 4.24 0.92
CA HIS A 19 10.38 3.35 -0.23
C HIS A 19 10.13 1.88 0.15
N HIS A 20 10.80 1.39 1.20
CA HIS A 20 10.63 0.04 1.75
C HIS A 20 9.24 -0.29 2.28
N HIS A 21 8.45 0.68 2.74
CA HIS A 21 7.08 0.44 3.18
C HIS A 21 6.11 0.29 2.01
N LEU A 22 6.40 0.91 0.86
CA LEU A 22 5.61 0.73 -0.36
C LEU A 22 5.80 -0.67 -0.94
N GLU A 23 7.04 -1.14 -1.05
CA GLU A 23 7.37 -2.49 -1.54
C GLU A 23 6.61 -3.57 -0.77
N ARG A 24 6.55 -3.46 0.56
CA ARG A 24 5.83 -4.44 1.38
C ARG A 24 4.32 -4.37 1.18
N ILE A 25 3.75 -3.18 1.00
CA ILE A 25 2.31 -3.02 0.75
C ILE A 25 1.96 -3.55 -0.64
N GLU A 26 2.76 -3.25 -1.66
CA GLU A 26 2.60 -3.77 -3.02
C GLU A 26 2.62 -5.30 -3.02
N GLU A 27 3.55 -5.92 -2.28
CA GLU A 27 3.60 -7.37 -2.15
C GLU A 27 2.37 -7.94 -1.43
N VAL A 28 1.86 -7.28 -0.37
CA VAL A 28 0.60 -7.69 0.27
C VAL A 28 -0.55 -7.67 -0.75
N LEU A 29 -0.67 -6.60 -1.55
CA LEU A 29 -1.73 -6.45 -2.54
C LEU A 29 -1.62 -7.50 -3.64
N ARG A 30 -0.40 -7.77 -4.12
CA ARG A 30 -0.11 -8.81 -5.10
C ARG A 30 -0.53 -10.20 -4.59
N LEU A 31 -0.10 -10.57 -3.38
CA LEU A 31 -0.44 -11.87 -2.78
C LEU A 31 -1.95 -12.01 -2.52
N ARG A 32 -2.64 -10.93 -2.11
CA ARG A 32 -4.11 -10.95 -1.99
C ARG A 32 -4.80 -11.11 -3.35
N GLY A 33 -4.27 -10.48 -4.40
CA GLY A 33 -4.77 -10.67 -5.78
C GLY A 33 -4.64 -12.11 -6.27
N LEU A 34 -3.67 -12.86 -5.73
CA LEU A 34 -3.49 -14.30 -5.96
C LEU A 34 -4.33 -15.20 -5.03
N GLY A 35 -5.17 -14.63 -4.17
CA GLY A 35 -6.06 -15.37 -3.28
C GLY A 35 -5.47 -15.77 -1.91
N TYR A 36 -4.26 -15.32 -1.58
CA TYR A 36 -3.66 -15.62 -0.28
C TYR A 36 -4.39 -14.88 0.87
N GLN A 37 -4.61 -15.59 1.97
CA GLN A 37 -5.17 -15.02 3.18
C GLN A 37 -4.10 -14.27 4.01
N ASN A 38 -4.53 -13.31 4.84
CA ASN A 38 -3.62 -12.51 5.67
C ASN A 38 -2.69 -13.34 6.58
N LYS A 39 -3.16 -14.52 7.05
CA LYS A 39 -2.32 -15.44 7.84
C LYS A 39 -1.16 -15.99 7.00
N GLN A 40 -1.45 -16.46 5.78
CA GLN A 40 -0.44 -17.00 4.85
C GLN A 40 0.54 -15.93 4.40
N ILE A 41 0.06 -14.71 4.15
CA ILE A 41 0.91 -13.57 3.79
C ILE A 41 1.89 -13.23 4.92
N ALA A 42 1.42 -13.26 6.18
CA ALA A 42 2.28 -13.06 7.34
C ALA A 42 3.38 -14.14 7.44
N GLU A 43 3.02 -15.41 7.22
CA GLU A 43 3.99 -16.52 7.18
C GLU A 43 5.05 -16.31 6.09
N ILE A 44 4.65 -15.92 4.88
CA ILE A 44 5.58 -15.59 3.78
C ILE A 44 6.53 -14.46 4.18
N PHE A 45 6.02 -13.40 4.81
CA PHE A 45 6.84 -12.26 5.23
C PHE A 45 7.88 -12.68 6.28
N ASN A 46 7.48 -13.52 7.23
CA ASN A 46 8.36 -14.06 8.25
C ASN A 46 9.43 -14.99 7.64
N GLN A 47 9.05 -15.86 6.70
CA GLN A 47 9.98 -16.75 5.98
C GLN A 47 11.02 -15.97 5.17
N ARG A 48 10.62 -14.83 4.60
CA ARG A 48 11.52 -13.92 3.87
C ARG A 48 12.38 -13.03 4.80
N GLY A 49 12.26 -13.18 6.11
CA GLY A 49 13.03 -12.41 7.08
C GLY A 49 12.64 -10.94 7.17
N TRP A 50 11.44 -10.57 6.70
CA TRP A 50 10.97 -9.19 6.80
C TRP A 50 10.67 -8.86 8.26
N LYS A 51 11.33 -7.84 8.79
CA LYS A 51 11.16 -7.39 10.18
C LYS A 51 10.27 -6.16 10.27
N LYS A 52 9.39 -6.13 11.27
CA LYS A 52 8.66 -4.91 11.64
C LYS A 52 9.63 -3.88 12.22
N TRP A 53 9.35 -2.60 11.99
CA TRP A 53 10.22 -1.50 12.44
C TRP A 53 10.01 -1.17 13.93
N VAL A 54 8.84 -1.50 14.48
CA VAL A 54 8.46 -1.23 15.88
C VAL A 54 7.73 -2.44 16.45
N GLY A 55 8.02 -2.78 17.70
CA GLY A 55 7.37 -3.87 18.44
C GLY A 55 7.95 -5.25 18.12
N ASN A 56 7.11 -6.28 18.22
CA ASN A 56 7.49 -7.67 17.93
C ASN A 56 8.06 -7.77 16.50
N PRO A 57 9.20 -8.44 16.24
CA PRO A 57 9.79 -8.50 14.91
C PRO A 57 8.95 -9.27 13.88
N THR A 58 8.06 -10.16 14.33
CA THR A 58 7.30 -11.12 13.51
C THR A 58 5.95 -10.57 13.08
N TYR A 59 5.60 -10.75 11.81
CA TYR A 59 4.30 -10.41 11.25
C TYR A 59 3.22 -11.42 11.67
N ASN A 60 2.03 -10.92 11.96
CA ASN A 60 0.81 -11.70 12.16
C ASN A 60 -0.30 -11.26 11.19
N ARG A 61 -1.43 -11.97 11.20
CA ARG A 61 -2.58 -11.67 10.31
C ARG A 61 -3.14 -10.24 10.47
N LEU A 62 -3.07 -9.68 11.69
CA LEU A 62 -3.57 -8.34 11.98
C LEU A 62 -2.64 -7.27 11.41
N ASP A 63 -1.32 -7.49 11.46
CA ASP A 63 -0.33 -6.61 10.85
C ASP A 63 -0.60 -6.45 9.35
N ILE A 64 -0.82 -7.56 8.64
CA ILE A 64 -1.15 -7.55 7.21
C ILE A 64 -2.47 -6.84 6.94
N GLY A 65 -3.51 -7.11 7.74
CA GLY A 65 -4.79 -6.41 7.63
C GLY A 65 -4.66 -4.90 7.82
N MET A 66 -3.86 -4.48 8.81
CA MET A 66 -3.59 -3.08 9.08
C MET A 66 -2.80 -2.39 7.96
N MET A 67 -1.87 -3.09 7.30
CA MET A 67 -1.16 -2.55 6.14
C MET A 67 -2.13 -2.21 4.99
N VAL A 68 -3.06 -3.12 4.69
CA VAL A 68 -4.09 -2.89 3.68
C VAL A 68 -5.02 -1.75 4.09
N LEU A 69 -5.48 -1.72 5.34
CA LEU A 69 -6.38 -0.67 5.83
C LEU A 69 -5.74 0.72 5.75
N LYS A 70 -4.47 0.85 6.21
CA LYS A 70 -3.71 2.09 6.12
C LYS A 70 -3.50 2.53 4.67
N TRP A 71 -3.22 1.58 3.77
CA TRP A 71 -3.10 1.88 2.35
C TRP A 71 -4.41 2.40 1.76
N ARG A 72 -5.54 1.73 2.02
CA ARG A 72 -6.87 2.18 1.57
C ARG A 72 -7.21 3.57 2.09
N LYS A 73 -7.03 3.81 3.39
CA LYS A 73 -7.29 5.12 4.00
C LYS A 73 -6.46 6.22 3.34
N ARG A 74 -5.20 5.95 2.97
CA ARG A 74 -4.35 6.89 2.23
C ARG A 74 -4.83 7.15 0.82
N GLN A 75 -5.29 6.12 0.10
CA GLN A 75 -5.89 6.32 -1.22
C GLN A 75 -7.10 7.23 -1.12
N THR A 76 -8.02 6.96 -0.17
CA THR A 76 -9.21 7.77 0.06
C THR A 76 -8.88 9.23 0.42
N LEU A 77 -7.92 9.46 1.31
CA LEU A 77 -7.49 10.82 1.68
C LEU A 77 -6.85 11.57 0.50
N ASN A 78 -6.07 10.87 -0.33
CA ASN A 78 -5.48 11.47 -1.54
C ASN A 78 -6.55 11.77 -2.60
N THR A 79 -7.60 10.94 -2.71
CA THR A 79 -8.73 11.20 -3.61
C THR A 79 -9.48 12.47 -3.19
N TYR A 80 -9.77 12.65 -1.90
CA TYR A 80 -10.44 13.86 -1.41
C TYR A 80 -9.57 15.12 -1.47
N GLN A 81 -8.25 15.02 -1.35
CA GLN A 81 -7.36 16.17 -1.55
C GLN A 81 -7.43 16.70 -2.99
N LEU A 82 -7.62 15.83 -3.99
CA LEU A 82 -7.75 16.24 -5.39
C LEU A 82 -9.12 16.88 -5.70
N GLU A 83 -10.15 16.56 -4.92
CA GLU A 83 -11.51 17.10 -5.11
C GLU A 83 -11.75 18.42 -4.37
N MET A 84 -10.94 18.78 -3.38
CA MET A 84 -11.05 20.04 -2.65
C MET A 84 -10.13 21.16 -3.16
N ASP A 85 -9.28 20.88 -4.15
CA ASP A 85 -8.43 21.86 -4.82
C ASP A 85 -9.12 22.49 -6.07
N GLU A 86 -10.46 22.56 -6.08
CA GLU A 86 -11.29 23.37 -7.02
C GLU A 86 -11.78 24.66 -6.35
#